data_AF-A0A969H5V1-F1
#
_entry.id   AF-A0A969H5V1-F1
#
_cell.length_a   1.000
_cell.length_b   1.000
_cell.length_c   1.000
_cell.angle_alpha   90.00
_cell.angle_beta   90.00
_cell.angle_gamma   90.00
#
_symmetry.space_group_name_H-M   'P 1'
#
loop_
_entity.id
_entity.type
_entity.pdbx_description
1 polymer ?
#
loop_
_entity_poly.entity_id
_entity_poly.type
_entity_poly.pdbx_seq_one_letter_code
_entity_poly.pdbx_strand_id
1 'polypeptide(L)'
;MTHWGNAAFNPRSVAVLGASAKVGKLGQVLMRNLTEGFPGIILPINPNETEVMGRPAYARLSDAPGPIDLAVIALPPEACVEAMRDCTEAGVRTALVLSARFCRSGTGGPGFAGSHAGRSTGGERAHYWAELLWVV
;
A
#
# COMPACT_ATOMS: atom_id res chain seq x y z
N MET A 1 6.48 5.25 24.95
CA MET A 1 5.70 4.59 23.88
C MET A 1 6.56 3.48 23.30
N THR A 2 6.01 2.29 23.11
CA THR A 2 6.67 1.18 22.41
C THR A 2 7.14 1.63 21.02
N HIS A 3 8.25 1.09 20.55
CA HIS A 3 8.96 1.56 19.35
C HIS A 3 8.13 1.45 18.05
N TRP A 4 7.10 0.60 17.99
CA TRP A 4 6.20 0.47 16.83
C TRP A 4 5.16 1.61 16.71
N GLY A 5 4.59 2.08 17.83
CA GLY A 5 3.52 3.08 17.78
C GLY A 5 3.99 4.42 17.22
N ASN A 6 5.24 4.79 17.52
CA ASN A 6 5.84 5.97 16.95
C ASN A 6 6.11 5.82 15.44
N ALA A 7 6.44 4.62 14.97
CA ALA A 7 6.65 4.36 13.53
C ALA A 7 5.35 4.45 12.73
N ALA A 8 4.22 4.03 13.29
CA ALA A 8 2.91 4.15 12.65
C ALA A 8 2.40 5.60 12.57
N PHE A 9 2.50 6.37 13.67
CA PHE A 9 1.86 7.69 13.78
C PHE A 9 2.81 8.86 13.51
N ASN A 10 4.12 8.65 13.58
CA ASN A 10 5.13 9.68 13.32
C ASN A 10 6.33 9.10 12.52
N PRO A 11 6.09 8.50 11.33
CA PRO A 11 7.16 7.97 10.51
C PRO A 11 8.06 9.09 9.98
N ARG A 12 9.37 8.85 9.91
CA ARG A 12 10.32 9.73 9.21
C ARG A 12 10.51 9.31 7.76
N SER A 13 10.21 8.05 7.44
CA SER A 13 10.30 7.48 6.10
C SER A 13 9.09 6.57 5.83
N VAL A 14 8.52 6.69 4.63
CA VAL A 14 7.38 5.90 4.18
C VAL A 14 7.73 5.25 2.84
N ALA A 15 7.72 3.92 2.80
CA ALA A 15 7.79 3.17 1.56
C ALA A 15 6.39 2.90 1.01
N VAL A 16 6.19 3.08 -0.29
CA VAL A 16 4.91 2.83 -0.96
C VAL A 16 5.08 1.67 -1.93
N LEU A 17 4.60 0.49 -1.55
CA LEU A 17 4.62 -0.69 -2.42
C LEU A 17 3.43 -0.65 -3.36
N GLY A 18 3.73 -0.73 -4.67
CA GLY A 18 2.74 -0.46 -5.71
C GLY A 18 2.65 1.02 -6.09
N ALA A 19 3.68 1.81 -5.78
CA ALA A 19 3.77 3.20 -6.22
C ALA A 19 3.69 3.30 -7.74
N SER A 20 2.97 4.28 -8.28
CA SER A 20 2.90 4.50 -9.73
C SER A 20 2.51 5.95 -10.01
N ALA A 21 2.93 6.48 -11.16
CA ALA A 21 2.44 7.77 -11.64
C ALA A 21 1.11 7.66 -12.44
N LYS A 22 0.65 6.43 -12.72
CA LYS A 22 -0.51 6.18 -13.58
C LYS A 22 -1.82 6.57 -12.89
N VAL A 23 -2.56 7.50 -13.50
CA VAL A 23 -3.86 7.98 -13.02
C VAL A 23 -4.84 6.82 -12.83
N GLY A 24 -5.58 6.84 -11.73
CA GLY A 24 -6.57 5.81 -11.39
C GLY A 24 -6.03 4.62 -10.60
N LYS A 25 -4.72 4.54 -10.35
CA LYS A 25 -4.14 3.54 -9.44
C LYS A 25 -4.12 4.06 -7.99
N LEU A 26 -4.37 3.18 -7.03
CA LEU A 26 -4.27 3.52 -5.60
C LEU A 26 -2.87 4.03 -5.24
N GLY A 27 -1.81 3.40 -5.75
CA GLY A 27 -0.44 3.85 -5.55
C GLY A 27 -0.19 5.28 -6.04
N GLN A 28 -0.86 5.72 -7.11
CA GLN A 28 -0.77 7.11 -7.60
C GLN A 28 -1.41 8.09 -6.62
N VAL A 29 -2.58 7.73 -6.07
CA VAL A 29 -3.26 8.56 -5.07
C VAL A 29 -2.41 8.68 -3.79
N LEU A 30 -1.82 7.57 -3.32
CA LEU A 30 -0.94 7.58 -2.15
C LEU A 30 0.31 8.43 -2.38
N MET A 31 0.97 8.27 -3.52
CA MET A 31 2.16 9.04 -3.88
C MET A 31 1.86 10.54 -3.94
N ARG A 32 0.72 10.93 -4.53
CA ARG A 32 0.29 12.33 -4.56
C ARG A 32 0.06 12.87 -3.16
N ASN A 33 -0.76 12.19 -2.36
CA ASN A 33 -1.12 12.65 -1.01
C ASN A 33 0.12 12.79 -0.11
N LEU A 34 1.03 11.82 -0.16
CA LEU A 34 2.28 11.88 0.59
C LEU A 34 3.17 13.03 0.10
N THR A 35 3.28 13.23 -1.22
CA THR A 35 4.10 14.32 -1.77
C THR A 35 3.59 15.70 -1.37
N GLU A 36 2.28 15.86 -1.21
CA GLU A 36 1.65 17.13 -0.83
C GLU A 36 1.67 17.39 0.69
N GLY A 37 1.64 16.34 1.52
CA GLY A 37 1.39 16.49 2.96
C GLY A 37 2.37 15.81 3.91
N PHE A 38 3.30 14.99 3.42
CA PHE A 38 4.24 14.26 4.26
C PHE A 38 5.65 14.90 4.19
N PRO A 39 6.18 15.41 5.31
CA PRO A 39 7.48 16.11 5.33
C PRO A 39 8.68 15.14 5.35
N GLY A 40 8.45 13.84 5.54
CA GLY A 40 9.50 12.83 5.61
C GLY A 40 9.95 12.29 4.26
N ILE A 41 10.74 11.23 4.31
CA ILE A 41 11.29 10.57 3.12
C ILE A 41 10.21 9.67 2.50
N ILE A 42 9.97 9.82 1.20
CA ILE A 42 9.03 8.98 0.45
C ILE A 42 9.85 8.07 -0.45
N LEU A 43 9.65 6.76 -0.33
CA LEU A 43 10.37 5.71 -1.06
C LEU A 43 9.38 4.93 -1.93
N PRO A 44 9.24 5.28 -3.22
CA PRO A 44 8.40 4.53 -4.14
C PRO A 44 9.02 3.14 -4.42
N ILE A 45 8.24 2.08 -4.25
CA ILE A 45 8.65 0.71 -4.57
C ILE A 45 7.78 0.19 -5.73
N ASN A 46 8.42 0.01 -6.89
CA ASN A 46 7.83 -0.50 -8.12
C ASN A 46 8.93 -1.09 -9.04
N PRO A 47 8.94 -2.41 -9.29
CA PRO A 47 9.95 -3.05 -10.15
C PRO A 47 9.87 -2.65 -11.63
N ASN A 48 8.78 -1.99 -12.05
CA ASN A 48 8.55 -1.62 -13.45
C ASN A 48 8.81 -0.13 -13.74
N GLU A 49 9.09 0.68 -12.73
CA GLU A 49 9.30 2.13 -12.86
C GLU A 49 10.60 2.49 -12.13
N THR A 50 11.51 3.23 -12.77
CA THR A 50 12.75 3.74 -12.14
C THR A 50 12.54 5.09 -11.46
N GLU A 51 11.42 5.74 -11.74
CA GLU A 51 11.02 7.02 -11.15
C GLU A 51 9.49 7.07 -11.03
N VAL A 52 8.98 7.60 -9.91
CA VAL A 52 7.56 7.87 -9.70
C VAL A 52 7.41 9.29 -9.17
N MET A 53 6.72 10.15 -9.94
CA MET A 53 6.45 11.55 -9.57
C MET A 53 7.72 12.35 -9.21
N GLY A 54 8.78 12.27 -10.01
CA GLY A 54 10.02 13.01 -9.76
C GLY A 54 10.90 12.42 -8.66
N ARG A 55 10.59 11.22 -8.16
CA ARG A 55 11.33 10.54 -7.10
C ARG A 55 11.91 9.22 -7.61
N PRO A 56 13.17 8.87 -7.27
CA PRO A 56 13.74 7.57 -7.60
C PRO A 56 12.86 6.45 -7.04
N ALA A 57 12.52 5.48 -7.90
CA ALA A 57 11.76 4.32 -7.52
C ALA A 57 12.65 3.08 -7.50
N TYR A 58 12.36 2.17 -6.58
CA TYR A 58 13.17 1.00 -6.29
C TYR A 58 12.40 -0.27 -6.61
N ALA A 59 13.10 -1.30 -7.08
CA ALA A 59 12.44 -2.57 -7.40
C ALA A 59 12.00 -3.32 -6.15
N ARG A 60 12.79 -3.25 -5.08
CA ARG A 60 12.55 -3.90 -3.79
C ARG A 60 12.78 -2.94 -2.63
N LEU A 61 12.25 -3.28 -1.46
CA LEU A 61 12.49 -2.53 -0.23
C LEU A 61 13.97 -2.50 0.16
N SER A 62 14.71 -3.58 -0.08
CA SER A 62 16.14 -3.70 0.17
C SER A 62 17.01 -2.75 -0.65
N ASP A 63 16.50 -2.29 -1.80
CA ASP A 63 17.24 -1.41 -2.70
C ASP A 63 17.09 0.06 -2.28
N ALA A 64 16.10 0.36 -1.43
CA ALA A 64 15.84 1.70 -0.96
C ALA A 64 16.86 2.12 0.12
N PRO A 65 17.35 3.37 0.09
CA PRO A 65 18.35 3.83 1.02
C PRO A 65 17.76 4.12 2.41
N GLY A 66 18.45 3.65 3.44
CA GLY A 66 18.16 3.98 4.83
C GLY A 66 16.99 3.20 5.44
N PRO A 67 16.67 3.49 6.72
CA PRO A 67 15.63 2.76 7.43
C PRO A 67 14.23 3.13 6.93
N ILE A 68 13.34 2.15 6.89
CA ILE A 68 11.93 2.32 6.52
C ILE A 68 11.07 2.24 7.78
N ASP A 69 10.41 3.33 8.12
CA ASP A 69 9.60 3.41 9.34
C ASP A 69 8.21 2.80 9.10
N LEU A 70 7.59 3.12 7.96
CA LEU A 70 6.26 2.63 7.57
C LEU A 70 6.26 2.15 6.11
N ALA A 71 5.75 0.94 5.85
CA ALA A 71 5.42 0.49 4.50
C ALA A 71 3.91 0.58 4.26
N VAL A 72 3.49 1.27 3.21
CA VAL A 72 2.09 1.30 2.74
C VAL A 72 1.98 0.41 1.52
N ILE A 73 1.19 -0.66 1.63
CA ILE A 73 1.07 -1.71 0.61
C ILE A 73 -0.23 -1.52 -0.17
N ALA A 74 -0.07 -1.09 -1.42
CA ALA A 74 -1.15 -0.88 -2.40
C ALA A 74 -1.03 -1.86 -3.57
N LEU A 75 -0.84 -3.14 -3.25
CA LEU A 75 -0.67 -4.24 -4.20
C LEU A 75 -1.92 -5.14 -4.25
N PRO A 76 -2.09 -5.94 -5.33
CA PRO A 76 -3.07 -7.03 -5.35
C PRO A 76 -2.87 -8.00 -4.19
N PRO A 77 -3.94 -8.67 -3.70
CA PRO A 77 -3.87 -9.58 -2.55
C PRO A 77 -2.78 -10.66 -2.64
N GLU A 78 -2.56 -11.20 -3.84
CA GLU A 78 -1.59 -12.26 -4.11
C GLU A 78 -0.16 -11.77 -3.83
N ALA A 79 0.12 -10.51 -4.14
CA ALA A 79 1.42 -9.88 -3.94
C ALA A 79 1.61 -9.30 -2.53
N CYS A 80 0.54 -9.15 -1.74
CA CYS A 80 0.64 -8.63 -0.38
C CYS A 80 1.41 -9.57 0.56
N VAL A 81 1.30 -10.90 0.38
CA VAL A 81 2.01 -11.87 1.24
C VAL A 81 3.52 -11.78 1.04
N GLU A 82 3.96 -11.69 -0.22
CA GLU A 82 5.37 -11.50 -0.55
C GLU A 82 5.87 -10.14 -0.06
N ALA A 83 5.09 -9.08 -0.27
CA ALA A 83 5.41 -7.75 0.24
C ALA A 83 5.60 -7.70 1.77
N MET A 84 4.82 -8.48 2.54
CA MET A 84 4.99 -8.58 3.99
C MET A 84 6.29 -9.31 4.38
N ARG A 85 6.72 -10.31 3.60
CA ARG A 85 8.02 -10.98 3.80
C ARG A 85 9.16 -10.01 3.51
N ASP A 86 9.08 -9.29 2.39
CA ASP A 86 10.05 -8.26 2.04
C ASP A 86 10.15 -7.17 3.11
N CYS A 87 9.02 -6.77 3.71
CA CYS A 87 9.01 -5.83 4.84
C CYS A 87 9.80 -6.37 6.04
N THR A 88 9.64 -7.65 6.34
CA THR A 88 10.33 -8.31 7.46
C THR A 88 11.83 -8.36 7.20
N GLU A 89 12.24 -8.77 5.99
CA GLU A 89 13.65 -8.86 5.59
C GLU A 89 14.33 -7.48 5.53
N ALA A 90 13.61 -6.45 5.09
CA ALA A 90 14.10 -5.07 5.05
C ALA A 90 14.06 -4.36 6.41
N GLY A 91 13.59 -5.03 7.48
CA GLY A 91 13.52 -4.45 8.83
C GLY A 91 12.50 -3.30 8.96
N VAL A 92 11.44 -3.32 8.14
CA VAL A 92 10.34 -2.35 8.22
C VAL A 92 9.63 -2.50 9.56
N ARG A 93 9.41 -1.38 10.26
CA ARG A 93 8.86 -1.41 11.63
C ARG A 93 7.34 -1.50 11.69
N THR A 94 6.64 -1.00 10.68
CA THR A 94 5.18 -1.08 10.59
C THR A 94 4.75 -1.19 9.13
N ALA A 95 3.73 -2.00 8.85
CA ALA A 95 3.13 -2.10 7.53
C ALA A 95 1.62 -1.76 7.60
N LEU A 96 1.13 -1.03 6.60
CA LEU A 96 -0.28 -0.69 6.38
C LEU A 96 -0.74 -1.28 5.05
N VAL A 97 -1.60 -2.28 5.09
CA VAL A 97 -2.10 -2.96 3.88
C VAL A 97 -3.45 -2.36 3.46
N LEU A 98 -3.53 -1.82 2.25
CA LEU A 98 -4.72 -1.13 1.72
C LEU A 98 -5.47 -1.96 0.64
N SER A 99 -5.32 -3.29 0.65
CA SER A 99 -5.93 -4.16 -0.36
C SER A 99 -7.37 -4.55 0.01
N ALA A 100 -8.34 -3.99 -0.71
CA ALA A 100 -9.78 -4.16 -0.50
C ALA A 100 -10.34 -5.60 -0.71
N ARG A 101 -9.48 -6.60 -0.87
CA ARG A 101 -9.87 -8.00 -1.16
C ARG A 101 -9.25 -9.04 -0.22
N PHE A 102 -8.57 -8.63 0.84
CA PHE A 102 -7.97 -9.57 1.80
C PHE A 102 -9.02 -10.40 2.61
N CYS A 103 -10.29 -9.96 2.66
CA CYS A 103 -11.38 -10.61 3.41
C CYS A 103 -12.19 -11.69 2.66
N ARG A 104 -11.57 -12.54 1.83
CA ARG A 104 -12.23 -13.78 1.37
C ARG A 104 -11.38 -15.02 1.65
N SER A 105 -11.19 -15.32 2.94
CA SER A 105 -10.85 -16.66 3.42
C SER A 105 -12.05 -17.26 4.16
N GLY A 106 -13.05 -17.69 3.39
CA GLY A 106 -14.05 -18.66 3.81
C GLY A 106 -13.97 -19.84 2.84
N THR A 107 -13.59 -20.99 3.36
CA THR A 107 -13.24 -22.23 2.66
C THR A 107 -14.26 -22.67 1.61
N GLY A 108 -13.80 -22.85 0.36
CA GLY A 108 -14.44 -23.72 -0.63
C GLY A 108 -15.10 -23.01 -1.83
N GLY A 109 -14.46 -23.08 -2.99
CA GLY A 109 -15.12 -22.92 -4.30
C GLY A 109 -14.22 -22.30 -5.38
N PRO A 110 -14.13 -22.88 -6.59
CA PRO A 110 -13.52 -22.21 -7.73
C PRO A 110 -14.51 -21.14 -8.23
N GLY A 111 -14.04 -19.93 -8.52
CA GLY A 111 -14.94 -18.91 -9.04
C GLY A 111 -14.34 -17.53 -9.17
N PHE A 112 -13.33 -17.41 -10.05
CA PHE A 112 -13.18 -16.19 -10.82
C PHE A 112 -13.95 -16.37 -12.14
N ALA A 113 -15.13 -15.76 -12.24
CA ALA A 113 -15.74 -15.32 -13.50
C ALA A 113 -17.00 -14.51 -13.16
N GLY A 114 -17.05 -13.26 -13.60
CA GLY A 114 -18.22 -12.41 -13.35
C GLY A 114 -18.05 -10.99 -13.88
N SER A 115 -17.84 -10.87 -15.19
CA SER A 115 -18.14 -9.65 -15.93
C SER A 115 -19.62 -9.30 -15.77
N HIS A 116 -19.96 -8.30 -14.96
CA HIS A 116 -21.26 -7.63 -15.02
C HIS A 116 -21.04 -6.12 -14.88
N ALA A 117 -20.93 -5.47 -16.05
CA ALA A 117 -21.38 -4.12 -16.21
C ALA A 117 -22.87 -4.06 -15.86
N GLY A 118 -23.23 -3.26 -14.86
CA GLY A 118 -24.61 -3.02 -14.46
C GLY A 118 -24.70 -1.63 -13.86
N ARG A 119 -25.24 -0.69 -14.65
CA ARG A 119 -25.64 0.64 -14.18
C ARG A 119 -26.62 0.49 -13.02
N SER A 120 -26.36 1.18 -11.91
CA SER A 120 -27.41 1.62 -10.99
C SER A 120 -27.26 3.12 -10.76
N THR A 121 -28.11 3.87 -11.46
CA THR A 121 -28.51 5.23 -11.14
C THR A 121 -29.09 5.32 -9.72
N GLY A 122 -28.75 6.40 -9.01
CA GLY A 122 -29.59 6.93 -7.92
C GLY A 122 -29.14 6.58 -6.51
N GLY A 123 -28.49 7.57 -5.88
CA GLY A 123 -28.54 7.90 -4.45
C GLY A 123 -28.51 6.77 -3.41
N GLU A 124 -27.37 6.61 -2.74
CA GLU A 124 -27.25 6.77 -1.28
C GLU A 124 -25.78 6.63 -0.86
N ARG A 125 -25.41 7.35 0.20
CA ARG A 125 -24.03 7.61 0.61
C ARG A 125 -23.26 6.31 0.87
N ALA A 126 -22.20 6.10 0.10
CA ALA A 126 -21.24 5.04 0.35
C ALA A 126 -20.45 5.35 1.63
N HIS A 127 -20.99 4.91 2.77
CA HIS A 127 -20.27 4.80 4.03
C HIS A 127 -19.30 3.61 3.93
N TYR A 128 -18.13 3.84 3.33
CA TYR A 128 -17.01 2.91 3.43
C TYR A 128 -16.32 3.14 4.78
N TRP A 129 -16.69 2.30 5.75
CA TRP A 129 -15.98 2.19 7.02
C TRP A 129 -14.60 1.56 6.75
N ALA A 130 -13.56 2.37 6.99
CA ALA A 130 -12.17 1.95 7.01
C ALA A 130 -11.86 1.35 8.38
N GLU A 131 -12.03 0.04 8.53
CA GLU A 131 -11.46 -0.70 9.64
C GLU A 131 -10.72 -1.91 9.09
N LEU A 132 -9.39 -1.87 9.20
CA LEU A 132 -8.50 -3.00 9.50
C LEU A 132 -7.04 -2.51 9.38
N LEU A 133 -6.60 -1.81 10.43
CA LEU A 133 -5.19 -1.64 10.75
C LEU A 133 -4.68 -2.97 11.34
N TRP A 134 -3.94 -3.76 10.56
CA TRP A 134 -3.08 -4.79 11.12
C TRP A 134 -1.75 -4.14 11.46
N VAL A 135 -1.63 -3.66 12.70
CA VAL A 135 -0.33 -3.46 13.33
C VAL A 135 0.20 -4.85 13.65
N VAL A 136 1.29 -5.25 12.99
CA VAL A 136 2.10 -6.40 13.45
C VAL A 136 3.02 -5.93 14.58
#